data_AF-H3BVI4-F1
#
_entry.id   AF-H3BVI4-F1
#
_cell.length_a   1.000
_cell.length_b   1.000
_cell.length_c   1.000
_cell.angle_alpha   90.00
_cell.angle_beta   90.00
_cell.angle_gamma   90.00
#
_symmetry.space_group_name_H-M   'P 1'
#
loop_
_entity.id
_entity.type
_entity.pdbx_description
1 polymer ?
#
loop_
_entity_poly.entity_id
_entity_poly.type
_entity_poly.pdbx_seq_one_letter_code
_entity_poly.pdbx_strand_id
1 'polypeptide(L)'
;MLGAGLIKIRGDRCWRDLTCMDFHYETQPMPNPVAYYLHHSPWWFHRFETLSNHFIELLVPFFLFLGRRACIIHGVLQILFQAVLIVSGNLSFLNWLTMVPSLACFDDATLGFLFPSGPGSLKDRVLQMQRDIRGARPEPRFGSVVRRAANVSLGVLLAWLSVPVVLNLLSSRQVMNTHFNSLHIVNTYGAFGSITKERAEVILQGTASSNASAPDAMWEDYEFKCKPGDPSRRPCLISPYHYRLDWLMWFAAFQTYEHNDWIIHLAGKLLASDAEALSLLAHNPFAGRPPPRWVRGEHYRYKFSRPGGRHAAEGKWWVRKRIGAYFPPLSLEELRPYFRDRGWPLPGPL
;
A
#
# COMPACT_ATOMS: atom_id res chain seq x y z
N MET A 1 -1.42 8.54 11.10
CA MET A 1 -1.60 9.80 10.34
C MET A 1 -0.48 10.78 10.62
N LEU A 2 -0.31 11.25 11.88
CA LEU A 2 0.76 12.19 12.23
C LEU A 2 2.16 11.78 11.75
N GLY A 3 2.57 10.52 11.97
CA GLY A 3 3.87 10.02 11.48
C GLY A 3 4.03 10.06 9.95
N ALA A 4 2.94 9.85 9.19
CA ALA A 4 2.93 9.99 7.74
C ALA A 4 3.07 11.46 7.29
N GLY A 5 2.40 12.40 7.97
CA GLY A 5 2.59 13.83 7.68
C GLY A 5 4.02 14.31 8.00
N LEU A 6 4.58 13.87 9.13
CA LEU A 6 5.92 14.26 9.56
C LEU A 6 7.00 13.73 8.63
N ILE A 7 6.89 12.46 8.19
CA ILE A 7 7.88 11.89 7.26
C ILE A 7 7.82 12.57 5.89
N LYS A 8 6.65 13.05 5.44
CA LYS A 8 6.51 13.79 4.18
C LYS A 8 7.19 15.15 4.24
N ILE A 9 6.94 15.94 5.29
CA ILE A 9 7.59 17.25 5.47
C ILE A 9 9.11 17.14 5.58
N ARG A 10 9.60 16.11 6.28
CA ARG A 10 11.04 15.91 6.54
C ARG A 10 11.76 15.09 5.46
N GLY A 11 11.00 14.42 4.59
CA GLY A 11 11.52 13.58 3.52
C GLY A 11 11.83 14.39 2.27
N ASP A 12 11.18 14.01 1.16
CA ASP A 12 11.44 14.60 -0.15
C ASP A 12 11.05 16.09 -0.22
N ARG A 13 11.82 16.86 -0.98
CA ARG A 13 11.55 18.29 -1.23
C ARG A 13 10.21 18.49 -1.93
N CYS A 14 9.76 17.55 -2.76
CA CYS A 14 8.49 17.69 -3.48
C CYS A 14 7.29 17.90 -2.55
N TRP A 15 7.34 17.42 -1.30
CA TRP A 15 6.23 17.60 -0.35
C TRP A 15 6.14 19.05 0.10
N ARG A 16 7.29 19.69 0.30
CA ARG A 16 7.40 21.11 0.65
C ARG A 16 7.11 22.03 -0.54
N ASP A 17 7.49 21.59 -1.74
CA ASP A 17 7.23 22.31 -2.99
C ASP A 17 5.81 22.05 -3.53
N LEU A 18 5.01 21.20 -2.86
CA LEU A 18 3.64 20.82 -3.21
C LEU A 18 3.48 20.09 -4.56
N THR A 19 4.53 19.44 -5.05
CA THR A 19 4.60 18.80 -6.39
C THR A 19 4.60 17.28 -6.35
N CYS A 20 4.59 16.63 -5.17
CA CYS A 20 4.67 15.17 -5.12
C CYS A 20 3.51 14.46 -5.84
N MET A 21 2.31 15.06 -5.82
CA MET A 21 1.13 14.48 -6.48
C MET A 21 1.23 14.48 -8.01
N ASP A 22 2.11 15.31 -8.59
CA ASP A 22 2.41 15.29 -10.04
C ASP A 22 3.00 13.94 -10.49
N PHE A 23 3.61 13.18 -9.56
CA PHE A 23 4.25 11.90 -9.83
C PHE A 23 3.52 10.72 -9.18
N HIS A 24 2.97 10.92 -7.99
CA HIS A 24 2.53 9.85 -7.10
C HIS A 24 1.51 8.89 -7.74
N TYR A 25 0.52 9.41 -8.48
CA TYR A 25 -0.53 8.59 -9.08
C TYR A 25 -0.01 7.54 -10.07
N GLU A 26 1.04 7.88 -10.83
CA GLU A 26 1.66 6.99 -11.80
C GLU A 26 2.66 6.03 -11.12
N THR A 27 3.40 6.53 -10.13
CA THR A 27 4.53 5.79 -9.54
C THR A 27 4.17 4.95 -8.33
N GLN A 28 2.98 5.13 -7.74
CA GLN A 28 2.48 4.35 -6.60
C GLN A 28 2.49 2.83 -6.87
N PRO A 29 2.69 1.97 -5.88
CA PRO A 29 2.95 0.54 -6.06
C PRO A 29 1.98 -0.18 -7.01
N MET A 30 0.68 0.02 -6.80
CA MET A 30 -0.39 -0.55 -7.60
C MET A 30 -1.41 0.56 -7.91
N PRO A 31 -1.24 1.28 -9.02
CA PRO A 31 -2.19 2.29 -9.40
C PRO A 31 -3.50 1.64 -9.85
N ASN A 32 -4.60 2.37 -9.67
CA ASN A 32 -5.93 1.93 -10.07
C ASN A 32 -6.44 2.80 -11.25
N PRO A 33 -7.61 2.47 -11.84
CA PRO A 33 -8.13 3.23 -12.97
C PRO A 33 -8.41 4.71 -12.68
N VAL A 34 -8.75 5.05 -11.43
CA VAL A 34 -9.01 6.44 -11.04
C VAL A 34 -7.70 7.22 -11.00
N ALA A 35 -6.62 6.60 -10.51
CA ALA A 35 -5.29 7.20 -10.49
C ALA A 35 -4.82 7.63 -11.88
N TYR A 36 -5.14 6.84 -12.92
CA TYR A 36 -4.86 7.19 -14.31
C TYR A 36 -5.47 8.54 -14.68
N TYR A 37 -6.74 8.78 -14.35
CA TYR A 37 -7.40 10.06 -14.63
C TYR A 37 -6.89 11.18 -13.74
N LEU A 38 -6.73 10.91 -12.44
CA LEU A 38 -6.25 11.90 -11.48
C LEU A 38 -4.85 12.41 -11.83
N HIS A 39 -3.96 11.54 -12.33
CA HIS A 39 -2.61 11.93 -12.77
C HIS A 39 -2.59 13.03 -13.83
N HIS A 40 -3.63 13.15 -14.66
CA HIS A 40 -3.71 14.17 -15.70
C HIS A 40 -4.45 15.43 -15.23
N SER A 41 -4.68 15.58 -13.93
CA SER A 41 -5.33 16.77 -13.38
C SER A 41 -4.40 17.98 -13.47
N PRO A 42 -4.93 19.21 -13.47
CA PRO A 42 -4.10 20.40 -13.51
C PRO A 42 -3.18 20.53 -12.29
N TRP A 43 -2.02 21.15 -12.47
CA TRP A 43 -1.01 21.36 -11.41
C TRP A 43 -1.57 22.00 -10.13
N TRP A 44 -2.57 22.90 -10.23
CA TRP A 44 -3.16 23.56 -9.07
C TRP A 44 -3.96 22.59 -8.20
N PHE A 45 -4.55 21.57 -8.82
CA PHE A 45 -5.29 20.51 -8.14
C PHE A 45 -4.32 19.65 -7.33
N HIS A 46 -3.20 19.24 -7.93
CA HIS A 46 -2.16 18.48 -7.24
C HIS A 46 -1.51 19.23 -6.06
N ARG A 47 -1.33 20.54 -6.19
CA ARG A 47 -0.89 21.38 -5.06
C ARG A 47 -1.92 21.40 -3.94
N PHE A 48 -3.20 21.58 -4.29
CA PHE A 48 -4.30 21.56 -3.32
C PHE A 48 -4.40 20.21 -2.60
N GLU A 49 -4.27 19.09 -3.32
CA GLU A 49 -4.24 17.74 -2.75
C GLU A 49 -3.08 17.58 -1.77
N THR A 50 -1.88 18.05 -2.16
CA THR A 50 -0.71 18.00 -1.29
C THR A 50 -0.92 18.83 -0.02
N LEU A 51 -1.49 20.03 -0.13
CA LEU A 51 -1.80 20.90 1.00
C LEU A 51 -2.87 20.28 1.93
N SER A 52 -3.91 19.68 1.34
CA SER A 52 -4.96 18.97 2.06
C SER A 52 -4.41 17.75 2.81
N ASN A 53 -3.50 17.01 2.18
CA ASN A 53 -2.79 15.90 2.82
C ASN A 53 -2.02 16.39 4.06
N HIS A 54 -1.28 17.50 3.97
CA HIS A 54 -0.58 18.08 5.12
C HIS A 54 -1.54 18.51 6.22
N PHE A 55 -2.65 19.16 5.88
CA PHE A 55 -3.67 19.56 6.84
C PHE A 55 -4.25 18.36 7.60
N ILE A 56 -4.65 17.31 6.87
CA ILE A 56 -5.31 16.13 7.44
C ILE A 56 -4.34 15.26 8.24
N GLU A 57 -3.08 15.17 7.82
CA GLU A 57 -2.10 14.33 8.51
C GLU A 57 -1.43 15.03 9.69
N LEU A 58 -1.26 16.36 9.64
CA LEU A 58 -0.52 17.11 10.67
C LEU A 58 -1.42 17.87 11.63
N LEU A 59 -2.52 18.47 11.18
CA LEU A 59 -3.35 19.34 12.03
C LEU A 59 -4.57 18.61 12.59
N VAL A 60 -5.30 17.89 11.72
CA VAL A 60 -6.53 17.18 12.12
C VAL A 60 -6.32 16.23 13.31
N PRO A 61 -5.22 15.46 13.46
CA PRO A 61 -5.04 14.58 14.63
C PRO A 61 -5.18 15.27 15.99
N PHE A 62 -4.86 16.57 16.07
CA PHE A 62 -4.98 17.32 17.32
C PHE A 62 -6.42 17.67 17.68
N PHE A 63 -7.37 17.55 16.75
CA PHE A 63 -8.79 17.78 17.02
C PHE A 63 -9.38 16.77 18.01
N LEU A 64 -8.73 15.61 18.18
CA LEU A 64 -9.06 14.63 19.23
C LEU A 64 -9.06 15.26 20.63
N PHE A 65 -8.24 16.28 20.85
CA PHE A 65 -8.10 16.94 22.16
C PHE A 65 -8.99 18.18 22.32
N LEU A 66 -9.70 18.62 21.26
CA LEU A 66 -10.45 19.88 21.23
C LEU A 66 -11.96 19.71 21.53
N GLY A 67 -12.31 18.67 22.29
CA GLY A 67 -13.67 18.38 22.73
C GLY A 67 -14.53 17.61 21.72
N ARG A 68 -15.80 17.40 22.07
CA ARG A 68 -16.70 16.47 21.36
C ARG A 68 -16.85 16.76 19.87
N ARG A 69 -17.16 18.01 19.51
CA ARG A 69 -17.42 18.38 18.10
C ARG A 69 -16.18 18.20 17.23
N ALA A 70 -15.02 18.63 17.73
CA ALA A 70 -13.76 18.49 17.01
C ALA A 70 -13.34 17.02 16.85
N CYS A 71 -13.56 16.18 17.87
CA CYS A 71 -13.33 14.74 17.79
C CYS A 71 -14.17 14.07 16.69
N ILE A 72 -15.46 14.41 16.59
CA ILE A 72 -16.32 13.91 15.50
C ILE A 72 -15.79 14.38 14.14
N ILE A 73 -15.42 15.66 14.00
CA ILE A 73 -14.84 16.20 12.76
C ILE A 73 -13.54 15.46 12.40
N HIS A 74 -12.67 15.16 13.37
CA HIS A 74 -11.50 14.32 13.17
C HIS A 74 -11.88 12.97 12.57
N GLY A 75 -12.81 12.26 13.22
CA GLY A 75 -13.26 10.95 12.76
C GLY A 75 -13.76 10.97 11.31
N VAL A 76 -14.61 11.95 10.97
CA VAL A 76 -15.14 12.12 9.61
C VAL A 76 -14.01 12.41 8.62
N LEU A 77 -13.16 13.40 8.90
CA LEU A 77 -12.07 13.79 8.00
C LEU A 77 -11.09 12.64 7.77
N GLN A 78 -10.73 11.88 8.81
CA GLN A 78 -9.83 10.73 8.65
C GLN A 78 -10.46 9.61 7.82
N ILE A 79 -11.73 9.28 8.05
CA ILE A 79 -12.43 8.24 7.27
C ILE A 79 -12.55 8.67 5.81
N LEU A 80 -12.99 9.91 5.55
CA LEU A 80 -13.11 10.44 4.19
C LEU A 80 -11.75 10.47 3.49
N PHE A 81 -10.71 10.89 4.19
CA PHE A 81 -9.36 10.90 3.65
C PHE A 81 -8.88 9.50 3.26
N GLN A 82 -9.07 8.51 4.14
CA GLN A 82 -8.73 7.12 3.80
C GLN A 82 -9.58 6.57 2.64
N ALA A 83 -10.85 6.96 2.54
CA ALA A 83 -11.72 6.56 1.44
C ALA A 83 -11.24 7.15 0.11
N VAL A 84 -10.84 8.42 0.09
CA VAL A 84 -10.22 9.05 -1.07
C VAL A 84 -8.95 8.31 -1.48
N LEU A 85 -8.06 7.98 -0.53
CA LEU A 85 -6.84 7.22 -0.83
C LEU A 85 -7.13 5.82 -1.42
N ILE A 86 -8.17 5.13 -0.94
CA ILE A 86 -8.62 3.84 -1.50
C ILE A 86 -9.16 4.01 -2.92
N VAL A 87 -9.91 5.09 -3.18
CA VAL A 87 -10.48 5.36 -4.50
C VAL A 87 -9.39 5.81 -5.47
N SER A 88 -8.37 6.53 -5.02
CA SER A 88 -7.31 7.09 -5.86
C SER A 88 -6.06 6.23 -6.00
N GLY A 89 -5.95 5.15 -5.23
CA GLY A 89 -4.79 4.27 -5.20
C GLY A 89 -5.06 2.98 -4.46
N ASN A 90 -4.00 2.31 -4.01
CA ASN A 90 -4.14 1.11 -3.16
C ASN A 90 -3.00 1.02 -2.13
N LEU A 91 -3.29 1.38 -0.86
CA LEU A 91 -2.38 1.10 0.26
C LEU A 91 -2.74 -0.20 0.99
N SER A 92 -3.54 -1.07 0.37
CA SER A 92 -3.97 -2.36 0.92
C SER A 92 -4.65 -2.17 2.29
N PHE A 93 -4.43 -3.08 3.22
CA PHE A 93 -5.02 -3.05 4.56
C PHE A 93 -4.69 -1.79 5.37
N LEU A 94 -3.63 -1.05 5.03
CA LEU A 94 -3.23 0.13 5.80
C LEU A 94 -4.33 1.19 5.84
N ASN A 95 -5.04 1.41 4.73
CA ASN A 95 -6.13 2.40 4.69
C ASN A 95 -7.25 2.00 5.65
N TRP A 96 -7.67 0.74 5.59
CA TRP A 96 -8.75 0.18 6.39
C TRP A 96 -8.41 0.14 7.88
N LEU A 97 -7.19 -0.30 8.22
CA LEU A 97 -6.70 -0.30 9.60
C LEU A 97 -6.60 1.13 10.17
N THR A 98 -6.37 2.13 9.32
CA THR A 98 -6.38 3.54 9.75
C THR A 98 -7.79 4.07 10.00
N MET A 99 -8.81 3.58 9.27
CA MET A 99 -10.20 3.98 9.49
C MET A 99 -10.74 3.47 10.83
N VAL A 100 -10.35 2.26 11.25
CA VAL A 100 -10.93 1.60 12.45
C VAL A 100 -10.82 2.46 13.73
N PRO A 101 -9.66 3.01 14.12
CA PRO A 101 -9.59 3.92 15.27
C PRO A 101 -10.44 5.18 15.13
N SER A 102 -10.66 5.65 13.90
CA SER A 102 -11.48 6.84 13.65
C SER A 102 -12.97 6.59 13.92
N LEU A 103 -13.43 5.33 13.87
CA LEU A 103 -14.79 4.96 14.28
C LEU A 103 -15.04 5.21 15.77
N ALA A 104 -14.01 5.16 16.62
CA ALA A 104 -14.13 5.44 18.04
C ALA A 104 -14.37 6.93 18.35
N CYS A 105 -14.31 7.81 17.34
CA CYS A 105 -14.60 9.25 17.49
C CYS A 105 -16.10 9.56 17.53
N PHE A 106 -16.97 8.60 17.17
CA PHE A 106 -18.41 8.78 17.09
C PHE A 106 -19.09 8.18 18.33
N ASP A 107 -19.83 9.00 19.06
CA ASP A 107 -20.66 8.56 20.18
C ASP A 107 -22.07 8.13 19.71
N ASP A 108 -22.81 7.47 20.59
CA ASP A 108 -24.18 6.99 20.33
C ASP A 108 -25.11 8.12 19.85
N ALA A 109 -24.92 9.33 20.38
CA ALA A 109 -25.69 10.50 19.98
C ALA A 109 -25.42 10.90 18.52
N THR A 110 -24.18 10.76 18.05
CA THR A 110 -23.82 11.06 16.66
C THR A 110 -24.29 9.97 15.71
N LEU A 111 -24.26 8.70 16.13
CA LEU A 111 -24.72 7.57 15.32
C LEU A 111 -26.24 7.34 15.42
N GLY A 112 -26.94 8.10 16.26
CA GLY A 112 -28.37 7.95 16.53
C GLY A 112 -29.30 8.20 15.34
N PHE A 113 -28.78 8.66 14.18
CA PHE A 113 -29.54 8.74 12.92
C PHE A 113 -29.62 7.40 12.18
N LEU A 114 -28.70 6.47 12.45
CA LEU A 114 -28.68 5.14 11.83
C LEU A 114 -29.76 4.21 12.39
N PHE A 115 -30.41 4.60 13.49
CA PHE A 115 -31.42 3.80 14.17
C PHE A 115 -32.81 4.44 14.03
N PRO A 116 -33.88 3.64 13.83
CA PRO A 116 -35.25 4.14 13.72
C PRO A 116 -35.65 4.99 14.93
N SER A 117 -36.40 6.05 14.66
CA SER A 117 -36.98 6.92 15.70
C SER A 117 -38.48 6.61 15.84
N GLY A 118 -38.94 6.33 17.06
CA GLY A 118 -40.35 6.06 17.36
C GLY A 118 -40.55 5.46 18.76
N PRO A 119 -41.78 5.48 19.31
CA PRO A 119 -42.08 4.89 20.62
C PRO A 119 -41.69 3.40 20.65
N GLY A 120 -40.88 3.00 21.63
CA GLY A 120 -40.42 1.62 21.78
C GLY A 120 -39.26 1.18 20.87
N SER A 121 -38.77 2.08 20.01
CA SER A 121 -37.56 1.87 19.20
C SER A 121 -36.29 1.74 20.05
N LEU A 122 -35.20 1.21 19.48
CA LEU A 122 -33.90 1.12 20.16
C LEU A 122 -33.44 2.49 20.70
N LYS A 123 -33.60 3.54 19.89
CA LYS A 123 -33.23 4.91 20.24
C LYS A 123 -34.03 5.43 21.44
N ASP A 124 -35.33 5.17 21.46
CA ASP A 124 -36.23 5.57 22.55
C ASP A 124 -35.88 4.85 23.86
N ARG A 125 -35.63 3.53 23.80
CA ARG A 125 -35.18 2.73 24.95
C ARG A 125 -33.85 3.22 25.54
N VAL A 126 -32.86 3.52 24.70
CA VAL A 126 -31.56 4.03 25.16
C VAL A 126 -31.70 5.42 25.81
N LEU A 127 -32.50 6.31 25.21
CA LEU A 127 -32.78 7.62 25.80
C LEU A 127 -33.49 7.51 27.16
N GLN A 128 -34.40 6.56 27.31
CA GLN A 128 -35.07 6.28 28.58
C GLN A 128 -34.06 5.78 29.63
N MET A 129 -33.22 4.79 29.31
CA MET A 129 -32.16 4.33 30.21
C MET A 129 -31.20 5.46 30.64
N GLN A 130 -30.83 6.35 29.71
CA GLN A 130 -29.96 7.49 30.01
C GLN A 130 -30.64 8.51 30.96
N ARG A 131 -31.96 8.71 30.84
CA ARG A 131 -32.73 9.57 31.76
C ARG A 131 -32.78 8.95 33.15
N ASP A 132 -33.05 7.65 33.25
CA ASP A 132 -33.13 6.92 34.52
C ASP A 132 -31.79 6.94 35.26
N ILE A 133 -30.67 6.76 34.53
CA ILE A 133 -29.32 6.82 35.09
C ILE A 133 -28.92 8.24 35.53
N ARG A 134 -29.35 9.29 34.83
CA ARG A 134 -29.03 10.69 35.23
C ARG A 134 -29.64 11.06 36.59
N GLY A 135 -30.74 10.43 36.99
CA GLY A 135 -31.38 10.63 38.29
C GLY A 135 -30.78 9.82 39.44
N ALA A 136 -30.10 8.71 39.14
CA ALA A 136 -29.53 7.82 40.14
C ALA A 136 -27.99 7.92 40.14
N ARG A 137 -27.36 8.34 41.24
CA ARG A 137 -25.92 8.12 41.47
C ARG A 137 -25.74 6.65 41.87
N PRO A 138 -25.28 5.75 40.98
CA PRO A 138 -25.11 4.36 41.36
C PRO A 138 -23.89 4.26 42.28
N GLU A 139 -24.05 3.58 43.42
CA GLU A 139 -22.91 3.20 44.27
C GLU A 139 -21.84 2.48 43.44
N PRO A 140 -20.55 2.83 43.55
CA PRO A 140 -19.50 2.23 42.74
C PRO A 140 -19.36 0.74 43.09
N ARG A 141 -19.93 -0.12 42.24
CA ARG A 141 -19.75 -1.57 42.33
C ARG A 141 -18.27 -1.92 42.22
N PHE A 142 -17.82 -2.96 42.93
CA PHE A 142 -16.43 -3.46 42.88
C PHE A 142 -15.91 -3.62 41.44
N GLY A 143 -16.72 -4.18 40.54
CA GLY A 143 -16.38 -4.31 39.12
C GLY A 143 -16.13 -2.98 38.39
N SER A 144 -16.81 -1.88 38.78
CA SER A 144 -16.57 -0.55 38.22
C SER A 144 -15.23 0.02 38.68
N VAL A 145 -14.85 -0.23 39.94
CA VAL A 145 -13.55 0.17 40.49
C VAL A 145 -12.43 -0.59 39.80
N VAL A 146 -12.55 -1.92 39.67
CA VAL A 146 -11.57 -2.76 38.97
C VAL A 146 -11.40 -2.32 37.51
N ARG A 147 -12.50 -2.08 36.79
CA ARG A 147 -12.45 -1.57 35.40
C ARG A 147 -11.77 -0.21 35.32
N ARG A 148 -12.06 0.70 36.26
CA ARG A 148 -11.43 2.02 36.30
C ARG A 148 -9.93 1.91 36.57
N ALA A 149 -9.54 1.08 37.53
CA ALA A 149 -8.13 0.81 37.82
C ALA A 149 -7.41 0.25 36.59
N ALA A 150 -7.97 -0.78 35.93
CA ALA A 150 -7.41 -1.37 34.73
C ALA A 150 -7.24 -0.33 33.59
N ASN A 151 -8.26 0.50 33.33
CA ASN A 151 -8.19 1.54 32.30
C ASN A 151 -7.12 2.60 32.62
N VAL A 152 -7.02 3.03 33.88
CA VAL A 152 -5.99 3.99 34.31
C VAL A 152 -4.60 3.37 34.19
N SER A 153 -4.41 2.14 34.66
CA SER A 153 -3.14 1.42 34.53
C SER A 153 -2.72 1.25 33.06
N LEU A 154 -3.66 0.89 32.19
CA LEU A 154 -3.41 0.81 30.75
C LEU A 154 -3.03 2.18 30.16
N GLY A 155 -3.74 3.25 30.55
CA GLY A 155 -3.42 4.61 30.13
C GLY A 155 -2.02 5.07 30.55
N VAL A 156 -1.63 4.79 31.80
CA VAL A 156 -0.28 5.08 32.32
C VAL A 156 0.79 4.28 31.57
N LEU A 157 0.56 3.00 31.35
CA LEU A 157 1.47 2.14 30.58
C LEU A 157 1.67 2.67 29.15
N LEU A 158 0.58 3.01 28.45
CA LEU A 158 0.64 3.55 27.09
C LEU A 158 1.34 4.92 27.05
N ALA A 159 1.09 5.78 28.03
CA ALA A 159 1.77 7.08 28.13
C ALA A 159 3.28 6.89 28.31
N TRP A 160 3.69 5.98 29.20
CA TRP A 160 5.10 5.64 29.42
C TRP A 160 5.76 5.05 28.16
N LEU A 161 5.12 4.08 27.50
CA LEU A 161 5.61 3.49 26.25
C LEU A 161 5.65 4.50 25.09
N SER A 162 4.85 5.56 25.15
CA SER A 162 4.82 6.62 24.13
C SER A 162 5.97 7.62 24.27
N VAL A 163 6.64 7.72 25.42
CA VAL A 163 7.77 8.66 25.64
C VAL A 163 8.85 8.53 24.57
N PRO A 164 9.47 7.36 24.33
CA PRO A 164 10.52 7.23 23.30
C PRO A 164 9.99 7.55 21.89
N VAL A 165 8.74 7.21 21.61
CA VAL A 165 8.09 7.48 20.33
C VAL A 165 7.93 8.99 20.11
N VAL A 166 7.42 9.72 21.11
CA VAL A 166 7.24 11.17 21.05
C VAL A 166 8.59 11.88 20.93
N LEU A 167 9.59 11.47 21.72
CA LEU A 167 10.95 12.02 21.62
C LEU A 167 11.53 11.82 20.21
N ASN A 168 11.32 10.65 19.61
CA ASN A 168 11.73 10.39 18.23
C ASN A 168 10.96 11.27 17.21
N LEU A 169 9.66 11.45 17.37
CA LEU A 169 8.86 12.30 16.47
C LEU A 169 9.24 13.78 16.57
N LEU A 170 9.66 14.24 17.76
CA LEU A 170 10.16 15.60 17.96
C LEU A 170 11.59 15.80 17.42
N SER A 171 12.38 14.72 17.30
CA SER A 171 13.74 14.77 16.78
C SER A 171 13.80 15.17 15.31
N SER A 172 14.78 16.00 14.93
CA SER A 172 15.05 16.35 13.54
C SER A 172 15.49 15.14 12.70
N ARG A 173 16.04 14.10 13.35
CA ARG A 173 16.46 12.83 12.75
C ARG A 173 15.50 11.69 13.10
N GLN A 174 14.19 11.95 13.06
CA GLN A 174 13.19 10.93 13.36
C GLN A 174 13.41 9.66 12.54
N VAL A 175 13.28 8.51 13.20
CA VAL A 175 13.29 7.19 12.55
C VAL A 175 11.84 6.70 12.48
N MET A 176 11.37 6.37 11.27
CA MET A 176 10.00 5.88 11.02
C MET A 176 10.01 4.38 10.75
N ASN A 177 8.87 3.73 10.97
CA ASN A 177 8.69 2.27 10.80
C ASN A 177 9.63 1.47 11.71
N THR A 178 9.85 1.97 12.93
CA THR A 178 10.70 1.33 13.93
C THR A 178 9.94 0.97 15.20
N HIS A 179 10.41 -0.10 15.84
CA HIS A 179 9.92 -0.60 17.12
C HIS A 179 10.78 -0.07 18.26
N PHE A 180 10.17 0.24 19.40
CA PHE A 180 10.86 0.80 20.57
C PHE A 180 10.84 -0.13 21.80
N ASN A 181 10.15 -1.25 21.71
CA ASN A 181 10.03 -2.26 22.77
C ASN A 181 9.83 -3.64 22.12
N SER A 182 10.18 -4.71 22.83
CA SER A 182 10.13 -6.09 22.29
C SER A 182 8.72 -6.61 21.99
N LEU A 183 7.67 -5.98 22.56
CA LEU A 183 6.27 -6.35 22.36
C LEU A 183 5.61 -5.56 21.23
N HIS A 184 6.31 -4.58 20.64
CA HIS A 184 5.87 -3.78 19.51
C HIS A 184 4.53 -3.06 19.76
N ILE A 185 4.24 -2.64 21.01
CA ILE A 185 2.93 -2.09 21.40
C ILE A 185 2.72 -0.66 20.86
N VAL A 186 3.70 0.23 21.06
CA VAL A 186 3.68 1.61 20.56
C VAL A 186 4.92 1.82 19.68
N ASN A 187 4.70 2.19 18.42
CA ASN A 187 5.74 2.30 17.41
C ASN A 187 5.53 3.56 16.55
N THR A 188 6.48 3.82 15.66
CA THR A 188 6.33 4.87 14.64
C THR A 188 6.01 4.24 13.30
N TYR A 189 5.09 4.85 12.56
CA TYR A 189 4.75 4.44 11.21
C TYR A 189 4.69 5.68 10.31
N GLY A 190 5.32 5.57 9.15
CA GLY A 190 5.35 6.63 8.14
C GLY A 190 5.41 6.01 6.76
N ALA A 191 4.59 6.50 5.84
CA ALA A 191 4.52 6.03 4.47
C ALA A 191 4.78 7.18 3.51
N PHE A 192 5.42 6.88 2.37
CA PHE A 192 5.63 7.81 1.26
C PHE A 192 6.37 9.11 1.63
N GLY A 193 7.34 9.04 2.54
CA GLY A 193 8.23 10.18 2.81
C GLY A 193 9.05 10.61 1.59
N SER A 194 9.34 9.65 0.71
CA SER A 194 9.97 9.87 -0.60
C SER A 194 9.08 9.35 -1.72
N ILE A 195 9.06 10.06 -2.85
CA ILE A 195 8.24 9.73 -4.01
C ILE A 195 9.12 9.50 -5.22
N THR A 196 8.94 8.35 -5.87
CA THR A 196 9.61 8.08 -7.14
C THR A 196 8.99 8.94 -8.24
N LYS A 197 9.83 9.48 -9.13
CA LYS A 197 9.42 10.35 -10.24
C LYS A 197 9.25 9.62 -11.58
N GLU A 198 9.75 8.40 -11.66
CA GLU A 198 9.63 7.54 -12.83
C GLU A 198 9.11 6.16 -12.42
N ARG A 199 8.23 5.58 -13.24
CA ARG A 199 7.76 4.22 -13.05
C ARG A 199 8.65 3.25 -13.81
N ALA A 200 9.61 2.64 -13.11
CA ALA A 200 10.38 1.51 -13.64
C ALA A 200 9.65 0.19 -13.32
N GLU A 201 9.78 -0.77 -14.22
CA GLU A 201 9.19 -2.11 -14.07
C GLU A 201 10.15 -3.18 -14.60
N VAL A 202 10.27 -4.27 -13.86
CA VAL A 202 10.87 -5.52 -14.35
C VAL A 202 9.79 -6.35 -15.03
N ILE A 203 10.05 -6.77 -16.26
CA ILE A 203 9.23 -7.70 -17.04
C ILE A 203 10.01 -9.01 -17.19
N LEU A 204 9.42 -10.11 -16.71
CA LEU A 204 10.00 -11.44 -16.87
C LEU A 204 9.59 -11.98 -18.22
N GLN A 205 10.56 -12.48 -18.99
CA GLN A 205 10.33 -13.03 -20.32
C GLN A 205 10.90 -14.43 -20.43
N GLY A 206 10.21 -15.32 -21.14
CA GLY A 206 10.70 -16.65 -21.49
C GLY A 206 10.87 -16.81 -23.00
N THR A 207 11.77 -17.68 -23.42
CA THR A 207 11.88 -18.13 -24.82
C THR A 207 12.13 -19.63 -24.91
N ALA A 208 11.55 -20.26 -25.92
CA ALA A 208 11.82 -21.65 -26.27
C ALA A 208 13.04 -21.80 -27.22
N SER A 209 13.61 -20.68 -27.67
CA SER A 209 14.74 -20.67 -28.61
C SER A 209 15.94 -21.44 -28.06
N SER A 210 16.64 -22.17 -28.94
CA SER A 210 17.85 -22.90 -28.55
C SER A 210 18.98 -21.95 -28.14
N ASN A 211 19.09 -20.80 -28.81
CA ASN A 211 20.06 -19.75 -28.52
C ASN A 211 19.35 -18.46 -28.07
N ALA A 212 19.57 -18.04 -26.84
CA ALA A 212 19.00 -16.82 -26.26
C ALA A 212 19.46 -15.52 -26.94
N SER A 213 20.64 -15.54 -27.58
CA SER A 213 21.23 -14.39 -28.26
C SER A 213 20.89 -14.33 -29.75
N ALA A 214 20.09 -15.28 -30.26
CA ALA A 214 19.70 -15.28 -31.66
C ALA A 214 18.83 -14.05 -31.98
N PRO A 215 19.07 -13.33 -33.10
CA PRO A 215 18.30 -12.13 -33.45
C PRO A 215 16.80 -12.37 -33.63
N ASP A 216 16.43 -13.59 -34.01
CA ASP A 216 15.07 -14.07 -34.22
C ASP A 216 14.46 -14.75 -32.98
N ALA A 217 15.18 -14.77 -31.84
CA ALA A 217 14.67 -15.34 -30.60
C ALA A 217 13.41 -14.59 -30.15
N MET A 218 12.28 -15.29 -30.15
CA MET A 218 11.00 -14.74 -29.69
C MET A 218 10.92 -14.82 -28.16
N TRP A 219 10.84 -13.66 -27.52
CA TRP A 219 10.68 -13.52 -26.07
C TRP A 219 9.24 -13.16 -25.74
N GLU A 220 8.62 -13.96 -24.88
CA GLU A 220 7.21 -13.81 -24.48
C GLU A 220 7.11 -13.37 -23.02
N ASP A 221 6.26 -12.37 -22.74
CA ASP A 221 6.11 -11.77 -21.41
C ASP A 221 5.28 -12.67 -20.48
N TYR A 222 5.76 -12.86 -19.25
CA TYR A 222 4.93 -13.33 -18.15
C TYR A 222 4.15 -12.16 -17.56
N GLU A 223 2.84 -12.31 -17.39
CA GLU A 223 2.00 -11.25 -16.82
C GLU A 223 1.63 -11.55 -15.37
N PHE A 224 1.75 -10.53 -14.53
CA PHE A 224 1.39 -10.58 -13.11
C PHE A 224 -0.10 -10.24 -12.90
N LYS A 225 -0.63 -10.40 -11.69
CA LYS A 225 -2.07 -10.28 -11.44
C LYS A 225 -2.61 -8.87 -11.44
N CYS A 226 -1.82 -7.85 -11.16
CA CYS A 226 -2.26 -6.45 -11.07
C CYS A 226 -1.16 -5.44 -11.39
N LYS A 227 0.11 -5.82 -11.23
CA LYS A 227 1.26 -5.00 -11.60
C LYS A 227 1.18 -4.59 -13.08
N PRO A 228 1.61 -3.37 -13.45
CA PRO A 228 1.80 -2.99 -14.85
C PRO A 228 2.68 -3.98 -15.63
N GLY A 229 2.17 -4.37 -16.81
CA GLY A 229 2.77 -5.33 -17.74
C GLY A 229 2.33 -4.99 -19.17
N ASP A 230 1.38 -5.72 -19.74
CA ASP A 230 0.78 -5.37 -21.03
C ASP A 230 0.28 -3.90 -21.06
N PRO A 231 0.76 -3.05 -22.00
CA PRO A 231 0.32 -1.66 -22.13
C PRO A 231 -1.18 -1.46 -22.36
N SER A 232 -1.87 -2.46 -22.92
CA SER A 232 -3.31 -2.44 -23.19
C SER A 232 -4.13 -2.77 -21.94
N ARG A 233 -3.48 -3.28 -20.90
CA ARG A 233 -4.14 -3.71 -19.69
C ARG A 233 -4.50 -2.52 -18.80
N ARG A 234 -5.80 -2.43 -18.48
CA ARG A 234 -6.30 -1.47 -17.50
C ARG A 234 -5.70 -1.73 -16.11
N PRO A 235 -5.29 -0.68 -15.36
CA PRO A 235 -4.90 -0.82 -13.96
C PRO A 235 -5.99 -1.51 -13.12
N CYS A 236 -5.60 -2.25 -12.09
CA CYS A 236 -6.54 -3.09 -11.33
C CYS A 236 -7.12 -2.36 -10.11
N LEU A 237 -8.32 -2.78 -9.69
CA LEU A 237 -8.94 -2.37 -8.43
C LEU A 237 -8.98 -3.57 -7.49
N ILE A 238 -8.18 -3.57 -6.43
CA ILE A 238 -8.00 -4.74 -5.56
C ILE A 238 -7.97 -4.44 -4.05
N SER A 239 -8.29 -3.20 -3.63
CA SER A 239 -8.45 -2.88 -2.21
C SER A 239 -9.53 -3.79 -1.59
N PRO A 240 -9.36 -4.33 -0.37
CA PRO A 240 -8.34 -4.02 0.65
C PRO A 240 -7.01 -4.77 0.51
N TYR A 241 -6.80 -5.55 -0.55
CA TYR A 241 -5.67 -6.47 -0.66
C TYR A 241 -4.58 -5.98 -1.62
N HIS A 242 -3.45 -6.69 -1.64
CA HIS A 242 -2.44 -6.60 -2.70
C HIS A 242 -1.82 -7.97 -2.98
N TYR A 243 -1.53 -8.28 -4.24
CA TYR A 243 -0.79 -9.50 -4.54
C TYR A 243 0.66 -9.33 -4.08
N ARG A 244 1.12 -10.22 -3.19
CA ARG A 244 2.44 -10.10 -2.56
C ARG A 244 3.56 -10.10 -3.59
N LEU A 245 3.49 -10.99 -4.59
CA LEU A 245 4.51 -11.08 -5.64
C LEU A 245 4.57 -9.79 -6.48
N ASP A 246 3.43 -9.30 -6.96
CA ASP A 246 3.31 -8.03 -7.67
C ASP A 246 3.89 -6.85 -6.89
N TRP A 247 3.63 -6.80 -5.57
CA TRP A 247 4.17 -5.77 -4.69
C TRP A 247 5.69 -5.87 -4.51
N LEU A 248 6.23 -7.09 -4.39
CA LEU A 248 7.68 -7.30 -4.32
C LEU A 248 8.37 -6.92 -5.64
N MET A 249 7.75 -7.21 -6.78
CA MET A 249 8.26 -6.82 -8.09
C MET A 249 8.33 -5.30 -8.26
N TRP A 250 7.43 -4.53 -7.65
CA TRP A 250 7.51 -3.07 -7.62
C TRP A 250 8.79 -2.58 -6.92
N PHE A 251 9.15 -3.18 -5.78
CA PHE A 251 10.41 -2.86 -5.10
C PHE A 251 11.63 -3.31 -5.88
N ALA A 252 11.58 -4.51 -6.48
CA ALA A 252 12.69 -5.04 -7.27
C ALA A 252 13.10 -4.08 -8.40
N ALA A 253 12.14 -3.40 -9.03
CA ALA A 253 12.42 -2.43 -10.09
C ALA A 253 13.23 -1.20 -9.66
N PHE A 254 13.34 -0.93 -8.35
CA PHE A 254 14.20 0.16 -7.82
C PHE A 254 15.59 -0.31 -7.41
N GLN A 255 15.81 -1.61 -7.35
CA GLN A 255 17.03 -2.23 -6.86
C GLN A 255 17.68 -3.04 -7.98
N THR A 256 18.67 -3.86 -7.64
CA THR A 256 19.28 -4.81 -8.55
C THR A 256 18.86 -6.23 -8.17
N TYR A 257 19.04 -7.18 -9.10
CA TYR A 257 18.63 -8.57 -8.85
C TYR A 257 19.51 -9.25 -7.78
N GLU A 258 20.74 -8.77 -7.56
CA GLU A 258 21.64 -9.23 -6.49
C GLU A 258 21.15 -8.84 -5.08
N HIS A 259 20.34 -7.77 -4.96
CA HIS A 259 19.66 -7.44 -3.71
C HIS A 259 18.32 -8.18 -3.57
N ASN A 260 17.87 -8.85 -4.63
CA ASN A 260 16.58 -9.50 -4.75
C ASN A 260 16.73 -10.94 -5.23
N ASP A 261 17.60 -11.72 -4.59
CA ASP A 261 17.92 -13.11 -4.96
C ASP A 261 16.69 -14.01 -5.21
N TRP A 262 15.57 -13.71 -4.53
CA TRP A 262 14.29 -14.38 -4.72
C TRP A 262 13.76 -14.31 -6.18
N ILE A 263 14.15 -13.30 -6.96
CA ILE A 263 13.74 -13.17 -8.36
C ILE A 263 14.47 -14.18 -9.26
N ILE A 264 15.72 -14.51 -8.92
CA ILE A 264 16.48 -15.57 -9.59
C ILE A 264 15.93 -16.94 -9.20
N HIS A 265 15.52 -17.10 -7.94
CA HIS A 265 14.78 -18.29 -7.51
C HIS A 265 13.47 -18.46 -8.31
N LEU A 266 12.71 -17.37 -8.47
CA LEU A 266 11.50 -17.35 -9.30
C LEU A 266 11.81 -17.70 -10.77
N ALA A 267 12.87 -17.14 -11.35
CA ALA A 267 13.29 -17.49 -12.72
C ALA A 267 13.57 -18.99 -12.88
N GLY A 268 14.27 -19.60 -11.93
CA GLY A 268 14.48 -21.06 -11.91
C GLY A 268 13.18 -21.86 -11.82
N LYS A 269 12.22 -21.39 -11.01
CA LYS A 269 10.88 -21.99 -10.91
C LYS A 269 10.07 -21.87 -12.22
N LEU A 270 10.19 -20.75 -12.93
CA LEU A 270 9.58 -20.57 -14.26
C LEU A 270 10.21 -21.49 -15.31
N LEU A 271 11.54 -21.64 -15.30
CA LEU A 271 12.29 -22.56 -16.17
C LEU A 271 11.90 -24.03 -15.94
N ALA A 272 11.52 -24.40 -14.72
CA ALA A 272 11.02 -25.74 -14.40
C ALA A 272 9.50 -25.90 -14.56
N SER A 273 8.77 -24.85 -14.97
CA SER A 273 7.30 -24.83 -15.02
C SER A 273 6.63 -25.25 -13.71
N ASP A 274 7.17 -24.77 -12.59
CA ASP A 274 6.62 -25.04 -11.25
C ASP A 274 5.19 -24.51 -11.09
N ALA A 275 4.25 -25.40 -10.77
CA ALA A 275 2.83 -25.08 -10.74
C ALA A 275 2.47 -24.03 -9.67
N GLU A 276 3.11 -24.07 -8.50
CA GLU A 276 2.85 -23.12 -7.42
C GLU A 276 3.32 -21.71 -7.80
N ALA A 277 4.54 -21.58 -8.33
CA ALA A 277 5.06 -20.31 -8.80
C ALA A 277 4.22 -19.72 -9.94
N LEU A 278 3.82 -20.57 -10.90
CA LEU A 278 2.97 -20.15 -12.02
C LEU A 278 1.57 -19.72 -11.57
N SER A 279 1.02 -20.30 -10.49
CA SER A 279 -0.29 -19.91 -9.93
C SER A 279 -0.31 -18.46 -9.38
N LEU A 280 0.85 -17.89 -9.11
CA LEU A 280 0.99 -16.50 -8.67
C LEU A 280 0.90 -15.50 -9.83
N LEU A 281 1.08 -15.97 -11.07
CA LEU A 281 1.00 -15.15 -12.28
C LEU A 281 -0.42 -15.14 -12.85
N ALA A 282 -0.73 -14.14 -13.68
CA ALA A 282 -1.98 -14.07 -14.43
C ALA A 282 -1.88 -14.76 -15.79
N HIS A 283 -0.73 -14.65 -16.45
CA HIS A 283 -0.49 -15.28 -17.74
C HIS A 283 0.87 -15.97 -17.75
N ASN A 284 0.86 -17.25 -18.13
CA ASN A 284 2.04 -18.01 -18.50
C ASN A 284 2.00 -18.23 -20.02
N PRO A 285 2.93 -17.63 -20.80
CA PRO A 285 2.96 -17.86 -22.24
C PRO A 285 3.19 -19.34 -22.56
N PHE A 286 3.94 -20.09 -21.75
CA PHE A 286 4.25 -21.50 -21.99
C PHE A 286 3.19 -22.48 -21.46
N ALA A 287 2.01 -22.00 -21.08
CA ALA A 287 0.93 -22.90 -20.64
C ALA A 287 0.55 -23.90 -21.75
N GLY A 288 0.57 -25.20 -21.43
CA GLY A 288 0.31 -26.26 -22.40
C GLY A 288 1.43 -26.47 -23.45
N ARG A 289 2.57 -25.81 -23.29
CA ARG A 289 3.78 -25.96 -24.12
C ARG A 289 4.94 -26.47 -23.26
N PRO A 290 6.04 -26.98 -23.87
CA PRO A 290 7.26 -27.23 -23.14
C PRO A 290 7.75 -25.96 -22.39
N PRO A 291 8.41 -26.11 -21.23
CA PRO A 291 8.99 -24.99 -20.48
C PRO A 291 9.93 -24.15 -21.36
N PRO A 292 10.10 -22.85 -21.05
CA PRO A 292 11.10 -22.04 -21.73
C PRO A 292 12.50 -22.62 -21.48
N ARG A 293 13.38 -22.50 -22.47
CA ARG A 293 14.80 -22.85 -22.33
C ARG A 293 15.57 -21.76 -21.60
N TRP A 294 15.12 -20.52 -21.73
CA TRP A 294 15.74 -19.35 -21.14
C TRP A 294 14.70 -18.42 -20.54
N VAL A 295 15.03 -17.83 -19.40
CA VAL A 295 14.25 -16.75 -18.76
C VAL A 295 15.17 -15.55 -18.56
N ARG A 296 14.67 -14.35 -18.85
CA ARG A 296 15.38 -13.09 -18.60
C ARG A 296 14.49 -12.07 -17.91
N GLY A 297 15.11 -11.07 -17.31
CA GLY A 297 14.45 -9.90 -16.76
C GLY A 297 14.79 -8.68 -17.59
N GLU A 298 13.78 -7.93 -18.02
CA GLU A 298 13.95 -6.70 -18.80
C GLU A 298 13.41 -5.49 -18.03
N HIS A 299 14.17 -4.40 -18.06
CA HIS A 299 13.82 -3.13 -17.44
C HIS A 299 13.12 -2.20 -18.42
N TYR A 300 11.93 -1.76 -18.04
CA TYR A 300 11.09 -0.84 -18.81
C TYR A 300 10.70 0.36 -17.97
N ARG A 301 10.68 1.54 -18.62
CA ARG A 301 10.02 2.73 -18.09
C ARG A 301 8.58 2.74 -18.58
N TYR A 302 7.64 2.81 -17.66
CA TYR A 302 6.22 2.97 -17.93
C TYR A 302 5.82 4.43 -17.72
N LYS A 303 4.84 4.88 -18.50
CA LYS A 303 4.08 6.11 -18.30
C LYS A 303 2.63 5.85 -18.59
N PHE A 304 1.72 6.54 -17.93
CA PHE A 304 0.33 6.53 -18.34
C PHE A 304 0.20 7.12 -19.74
N SER A 305 -0.65 6.49 -20.56
CA SER A 305 -1.09 7.12 -21.80
C SER A 305 -1.88 8.40 -21.47
N ARG A 306 -1.95 9.34 -22.41
CA ARG A 306 -2.77 10.54 -22.24
C ARG A 306 -4.21 10.26 -22.68
N PRO A 307 -5.23 10.56 -21.85
CA PRO A 307 -6.63 10.52 -22.27
C PRO A 307 -6.84 11.34 -23.55
N GLY A 308 -7.58 10.78 -24.52
CA GLY A 308 -7.79 11.40 -25.83
C GLY A 308 -6.56 11.44 -26.74
N GLY A 309 -5.40 10.95 -26.28
CA GLY A 309 -4.20 10.81 -27.11
C GLY A 309 -4.21 9.54 -27.97
N ARG A 310 -3.29 9.47 -28.94
CA ARG A 310 -3.16 8.34 -29.87
C ARG A 310 -3.11 6.96 -29.19
N HIS A 311 -2.27 6.79 -28.17
CA HIS A 311 -2.14 5.51 -27.47
C HIS A 311 -3.43 5.10 -26.76
N ALA A 312 -4.14 6.05 -26.13
CA ALA A 312 -5.42 5.76 -25.48
C ALA A 312 -6.51 5.40 -26.50
N ALA A 313 -6.51 6.03 -27.69
CA ALA A 313 -7.40 5.67 -28.80
C ALA A 313 -7.13 4.25 -29.34
N GLU A 314 -5.88 3.77 -29.25
CA GLU A 314 -5.49 2.37 -29.53
C GLU A 314 -5.82 1.41 -28.36
N GLY A 315 -6.49 1.87 -27.30
CA GLY A 315 -6.84 1.05 -26.14
C GLY A 315 -5.72 0.87 -25.11
N LYS A 316 -4.60 1.58 -25.25
CA LYS A 316 -3.45 1.48 -24.34
C LYS A 316 -3.61 2.39 -23.12
N TRP A 317 -3.47 1.82 -21.93
CA TRP A 317 -3.43 2.54 -20.66
C TRP A 317 -2.03 3.01 -20.31
N TRP A 318 -1.02 2.32 -20.84
CA TRP A 318 0.38 2.61 -20.61
C TRP A 318 1.16 2.82 -21.91
N VAL A 319 2.27 3.52 -21.78
CA VAL A 319 3.34 3.59 -22.79
C VAL A 319 4.59 3.09 -22.11
N ARG A 320 5.23 2.04 -22.66
CA ARG A 320 6.46 1.47 -22.12
C ARG A 320 7.63 1.67 -23.07
N LYS A 321 8.81 1.97 -22.51
CA LYS A 321 10.08 2.06 -23.24
C LYS A 321 11.13 1.20 -22.55
N ARG A 322 11.78 0.31 -23.30
CA ARG A 322 12.90 -0.50 -22.77
C ARG A 322 14.06 0.41 -22.37
N ILE A 323 14.58 0.20 -21.17
CA ILE A 323 15.75 0.92 -20.64
C ILE A 323 17.01 0.03 -20.72
N GLY A 324 16.87 -1.27 -20.48
CA GLY A 324 17.99 -2.22 -20.52
C GLY A 324 17.61 -3.57 -19.92
N ALA A 325 18.58 -4.47 -19.84
CA ALA A 325 18.40 -5.75 -19.14
C ALA A 325 18.40 -5.52 -17.62
N TYR A 326 17.56 -6.27 -16.90
CA TYR A 326 17.60 -6.34 -15.44
C TYR A 326 18.50 -7.46 -14.97
N PHE A 327 18.33 -8.67 -15.51
CA PHE A 327 19.26 -9.80 -15.38
C PHE A 327 19.36 -10.51 -16.74
N PRO A 328 20.51 -11.14 -17.07
CA PRO A 328 20.73 -11.75 -18.39
C PRO A 328 19.79 -12.93 -18.64
N PRO A 329 19.72 -13.45 -19.87
CA PRO A 329 19.14 -14.77 -20.12
C PRO A 329 19.80 -15.83 -19.22
N LEU A 330 18.97 -16.57 -18.50
CA LEU A 330 19.38 -17.65 -17.61
C LEU A 330 18.73 -18.94 -18.07
N SER A 331 19.51 -20.01 -18.11
CA SER A 331 19.03 -21.38 -18.29
C SER A 331 18.98 -22.13 -16.96
N LEU A 332 18.23 -23.24 -16.94
CA LEU A 332 18.13 -24.07 -15.74
C LEU A 332 19.50 -24.67 -15.35
N GLU A 333 20.34 -24.98 -16.33
CA GLU A 333 21.68 -25.54 -16.13
C GLU A 333 22.63 -24.54 -15.45
N GLU A 334 22.66 -23.30 -15.94
CA GLU A 334 23.46 -22.20 -15.36
C GLU A 334 23.03 -21.86 -13.93
N LEU A 335 21.76 -22.06 -13.59
CA LEU A 335 21.24 -21.79 -12.24
C LEU A 335 21.52 -22.91 -11.23
N ARG A 336 21.90 -24.12 -11.64
CA ARG A 336 22.13 -25.22 -10.69
C ARG A 336 23.17 -24.91 -9.61
N PRO A 337 24.35 -24.35 -9.93
CA PRO A 337 25.33 -23.97 -8.90
C PRO A 337 24.78 -22.90 -7.97
N TYR A 338 24.10 -21.89 -8.53
CA TYR A 338 23.53 -20.78 -7.77
C TYR A 338 22.50 -21.24 -6.72
N PHE A 339 21.65 -22.20 -7.08
CA PHE A 339 20.67 -22.80 -6.17
C PHE A 339 21.35 -23.65 -5.08
N ARG A 340 22.37 -24.43 -5.45
CA ARG A 340 23.12 -25.26 -4.51
C ARG A 340 23.82 -24.42 -3.45
N ASP A 341 24.48 -23.33 -3.84
CA ASP A 341 25.22 -22.45 -2.93
C ASP A 341 24.31 -21.78 -1.88
N ARG A 342 23.02 -21.60 -2.20
CA ARG A 342 22.01 -21.03 -1.30
C ARG A 342 21.20 -22.09 -0.53
N GLY A 343 21.49 -23.37 -0.72
CA GLY A 343 20.74 -24.47 -0.10
C GLY A 343 19.29 -24.55 -0.57
N TRP A 344 18.97 -24.05 -1.76
CA TRP A 344 17.62 -24.10 -2.31
C TRP A 344 17.35 -25.42 -3.04
N PRO A 345 16.11 -25.94 -2.98
CA PRO A 345 15.75 -27.12 -3.75
C PRO A 345 15.90 -26.82 -5.24
N LEU A 346 16.60 -27.69 -5.97
CA LEU A 346 16.76 -27.54 -7.41
C LEU A 346 15.38 -27.54 -8.09
N PRO A 347 15.11 -26.63 -9.03
CA PRO A 347 13.88 -26.65 -9.78
C PRO A 347 13.87 -27.90 -10.67
N GLY A 348 12.96 -28.82 -10.37
CA GLY A 348 12.66 -29.98 -11.20
C GLY A 348 11.21 -29.91 -11.66
N PRO A 349 10.87 -30.48 -12.84
CA PRO A 349 9.48 -30.72 -13.16
C PRO A 349 8.91 -31.64 -12.06
N LEU A 350 7.77 -31.24 -11.49
CA LEU A 350 6.96 -32.13 -10.64
C LEU A 350 6.43 -33.30 -11.46
#